data_AF-A0A5N5HP01-F1
#
_entry.id   AF-A0A5N5HP01-F1
#
_cell.length_a   1.000
_cell.length_b   1.000
_cell.length_c   1.000
_cell.angle_alpha   90.00
_cell.angle_beta   90.00
_cell.angle_gamma   90.00
#
_symmetry.space_group_name_H-M   'P 1'
#
loop_
_entity.id
_entity.type
_entity.pdbx_description
1 polymer ?
#
loop_
_entity_poly.entity_id
_entity_poly.type
_entity_poly.pdbx_seq_one_letter_code
_entity_poly.pdbx_strand_id
1 'polypeptide(L)'
;MGEEAREVDSSATSPRPSVTIGSSLISMINKLQDILAPVVSDKPQISLPQVAVVGSQSSGKSSVLEALVGRDFLPRGRDICTRRPLVLMLEYRAEEPGDEHTEWGEFRHLPGKRFYDFSAIRREIQAETDREAGLNKGVSDKQIRLKITSPNVLNMTLVDLPGITKVPVGDQPRDIEAMIRKMIMDYITQQNCIILAVSPANSDLATSDALQMAREADPNGFRTIGVITKLDIMDRGTDACNFLLGKVIPLKLGYVGVVNRSQEDINKNRGIATALAYEEKFFNEHPVYSNLSDRCGMPQLARKLNQILEQHIKRVLPDLKARLNSQMVSVSKELQAYGQPLESKMAQGVVLLNILTKYCEAFAAMLEGKSQEMSTKELSGGARIHYILQSIFVKTLEGVDPCDDLTDDDIRTAIQNASGAKNALFVPEVPFEFLVRRQIARLLDPSCQCLHFVYDELVKISRTCEVIELQRFPVLRKCLDEVVVNFLREGAKPAQRMIENLIEMEVDYINTSHPRFIGGKKASELAMQQLKAQQGVTDVEGQTSRTVQAKTVLNGILPYQVCLSFLVDNITRGKPGSPNKKREERQKDGRVENRKGRKTPQNHRRKAFKKSEVLTYSLGPISPELL
;
A
#
# COMPACT_ATOMS: atom_id res chain seq x y z
N MET A 1 88.85 25.81 -6.08
CA MET A 1 87.89 25.56 -4.98
C MET A 1 87.16 26.89 -4.79
N GLY A 2 85.96 27.17 -5.30
CA GLY A 2 84.82 26.30 -5.56
C GLY A 2 83.70 26.71 -4.60
N GLU A 3 83.20 27.96 -4.72
CA GLU A 3 82.00 28.44 -4.02
C GLU A 3 80.77 28.09 -4.88
N GLU A 4 79.93 27.19 -4.38
CA GLU A 4 78.67 26.81 -5.03
C GLU A 4 77.51 27.68 -4.56
N ALA A 5 76.74 28.14 -5.54
CA ALA A 5 75.51 28.88 -5.42
C ALA A 5 74.38 28.02 -4.82
N ARG A 6 73.58 28.61 -3.92
CA ARG A 6 72.29 28.04 -3.48
C ARG A 6 71.16 28.65 -4.31
N GLU A 7 70.56 27.84 -5.17
CA GLU A 7 69.26 28.13 -5.80
C GLU A 7 68.14 28.04 -4.76
N VAL A 8 67.23 29.01 -4.81
CA VAL A 8 66.02 29.09 -4.00
C VAL A 8 64.89 28.45 -4.81
N ASP A 9 64.47 27.25 -4.44
CA ASP A 9 63.33 26.56 -5.06
C ASP A 9 62.02 27.01 -4.40
N SER A 10 61.20 27.77 -5.15
CA SER A 10 59.90 28.26 -4.72
C SER A 10 58.80 27.32 -5.24
N SER A 11 58.48 26.27 -4.48
CA SER A 11 57.29 25.44 -4.72
C SER A 11 56.11 25.98 -3.90
N ALA A 12 55.22 26.69 -4.58
CA ALA A 12 53.92 27.10 -4.04
C ALA A 12 53.00 25.87 -3.95
N THR A 13 52.88 25.31 -2.75
CA THR A 13 51.96 24.20 -2.44
C THR A 13 50.51 24.68 -2.56
N SER A 14 49.76 24.14 -3.52
CA SER A 14 48.31 24.34 -3.61
C SER A 14 47.60 23.74 -2.38
N PRO A 15 46.53 24.38 -1.86
CA PRO A 15 45.87 23.90 -0.65
C PRO A 15 45.11 22.59 -0.93
N ARG A 16 45.47 21.53 -0.21
CA ARG A 16 44.83 20.20 -0.25
C ARG A 16 43.32 20.33 0.05
N PRO A 17 42.41 19.71 -0.73
CA PRO A 17 41.00 19.65 -0.37
C PRO A 17 40.86 18.78 0.90
N SER A 18 40.41 19.40 1.99
CA SER A 18 40.16 18.71 3.25
C SER A 18 39.03 17.70 3.07
N VAL A 19 39.30 16.43 3.40
CA VAL A 19 38.31 15.34 3.39
C VAL A 19 37.21 15.71 4.40
N THR A 20 36.13 16.29 3.89
CA THR A 20 34.97 16.69 4.68
C THR A 20 33.97 15.54 4.75
N ILE A 21 33.18 15.49 5.82
CA ILE A 21 32.14 14.47 6.11
C ILE A 21 31.21 14.18 4.91
N GLY A 22 31.04 15.13 3.97
CA GLY A 22 30.32 14.96 2.71
C GLY A 22 30.85 13.87 1.78
N SER A 23 32.14 13.52 1.83
CA SER A 23 32.72 12.47 0.97
C SER A 23 32.09 11.08 1.20
N SER A 24 31.70 10.77 2.44
CA SER A 24 31.11 9.49 2.84
C SER A 24 29.66 9.35 2.37
N LEU A 25 28.84 10.39 2.52
CA LEU A 25 27.44 10.36 2.14
C LEU A 25 27.26 10.22 0.63
N ILE A 26 28.11 10.88 -0.16
CA ILE A 26 27.99 10.82 -1.61
C ILE A 26 28.50 9.47 -2.15
N SER A 27 29.55 8.90 -1.55
CA SER A 27 29.97 7.52 -1.84
C SER A 27 28.85 6.50 -1.55
N MET A 28 28.10 6.69 -0.46
CA MET A 28 26.93 5.86 -0.14
C MET A 28 25.84 5.97 -1.21
N ILE A 29 25.53 7.17 -1.68
CA ILE A 29 24.54 7.37 -2.77
C ILE A 29 25.01 6.71 -4.07
N ASN A 30 26.28 6.83 -4.43
CA ASN A 30 26.82 6.19 -5.63
C ASN A 30 26.69 4.65 -5.54
N LYS A 31 27.01 4.05 -4.37
CA LYS A 31 26.79 2.62 -4.15
C LYS A 31 25.32 2.21 -4.27
N LEU A 32 24.41 3.02 -3.75
CA LEU A 32 22.97 2.79 -3.90
C LEU A 32 22.53 2.88 -5.36
N GLN A 33 23.07 3.83 -6.14
CA GLN A 33 22.81 3.92 -7.58
C GLN A 33 23.28 2.67 -8.31
N ASP A 34 24.46 2.14 -7.97
CA ASP A 34 25.01 0.92 -8.58
C ASP A 34 24.18 -0.32 -8.26
N ILE A 35 23.73 -0.47 -7.00
CA ILE A 35 22.87 -1.59 -6.56
C ILE A 35 21.48 -1.52 -7.21
N LEU A 36 20.92 -0.31 -7.33
CA LEU A 36 19.56 -0.12 -7.87
C LEU A 36 19.52 -0.13 -9.40
N ALA A 37 20.62 0.22 -10.07
CA ALA A 37 20.63 0.32 -11.53
C ALA A 37 20.25 -0.96 -12.31
N PRO A 38 20.57 -2.20 -11.86
CA PRO A 38 20.09 -3.43 -12.50
C PRO A 38 18.61 -3.74 -12.22
N VAL A 39 18.09 -3.30 -11.06
CA VAL A 39 16.75 -3.67 -10.55
C VAL A 39 15.67 -2.69 -11.05
N VAL A 40 16.06 -1.46 -11.40
CA VAL A 40 15.14 -0.35 -11.74
C VAL A 40 14.63 -0.40 -13.18
N SER A 41 15.07 -1.35 -14.02
CA SER A 41 14.63 -1.44 -15.42
C SER A 41 13.10 -1.53 -15.61
N ASP A 42 12.34 -1.99 -14.60
CA ASP A 42 10.88 -2.17 -14.73
C ASP A 42 10.01 -1.33 -13.76
N LYS A 43 10.58 -0.63 -12.76
CA LYS A 43 9.78 0.22 -11.84
C LYS A 43 10.54 1.47 -11.35
N PRO A 44 10.12 2.70 -11.74
CA PRO A 44 10.70 3.95 -11.27
C PRO A 44 10.08 4.35 -9.94
N GLN A 45 10.53 3.79 -8.81
CA GLN A 45 10.02 4.25 -7.49
C GLN A 45 11.08 4.81 -6.55
N ILE A 46 12.36 4.58 -6.81
CA ILE A 46 13.44 5.04 -5.92
C ILE A 46 14.25 6.12 -6.64
N SER A 47 13.85 7.38 -6.44
CA SER A 47 14.57 8.56 -6.90
C SER A 47 15.73 8.90 -5.96
N LEU A 48 16.96 8.75 -6.45
CA LEU A 48 18.18 9.08 -5.71
C LEU A 48 18.57 10.55 -5.94
N PRO A 49 19.21 11.21 -4.96
CA PRO A 49 19.77 12.54 -5.12
C PRO A 49 20.72 12.63 -6.32
N GLN A 50 20.47 13.56 -7.23
CA GLN A 50 21.29 13.79 -8.42
C GLN A 50 21.28 15.27 -8.83
N VAL A 51 22.27 15.69 -9.63
CA VAL A 51 22.34 17.04 -10.19
C VAL A 51 22.14 16.96 -11.69
N ALA A 52 21.04 17.51 -12.22
CA ALA A 52 20.78 17.57 -13.64
C ALA A 52 21.23 18.92 -14.22
N VAL A 53 22.04 18.88 -15.29
CA VAL A 53 22.52 20.07 -15.99
C VAL A 53 21.58 20.39 -17.14
N VAL A 54 21.01 21.59 -17.12
CA VAL A 54 19.98 22.03 -18.05
C VAL A 54 20.39 23.34 -18.70
N GLY A 55 20.18 23.47 -20.01
CA GLY A 55 20.50 24.68 -20.75
C GLY A 55 20.33 24.54 -22.25
N SER A 56 20.16 25.65 -22.94
CA SER A 56 20.08 25.70 -24.41
C SER A 56 21.36 25.15 -25.06
N GLN A 57 21.27 24.77 -26.34
CA GLN A 57 22.46 24.42 -27.10
C GLN A 57 23.49 25.57 -27.03
N SER A 58 24.77 25.22 -26.87
CA SER A 58 25.86 26.19 -26.77
C SER A 58 25.83 27.14 -25.55
N SER A 59 25.01 26.87 -24.52
CA SER A 59 25.02 27.61 -23.26
C SER A 59 26.27 27.37 -22.39
N GLY A 60 27.10 26.39 -22.76
CA GLY A 60 28.33 26.05 -22.03
C GLY A 60 28.22 24.88 -21.05
N LYS A 61 27.13 24.10 -21.08
CA LYS A 61 26.93 22.91 -20.22
C LYS A 61 28.14 21.96 -20.18
N SER A 62 28.57 21.49 -21.34
CA SER A 62 29.69 20.54 -21.44
C SER A 62 31.00 21.16 -20.94
N SER A 63 31.20 22.46 -21.14
CA SER A 63 32.38 23.17 -20.63
C SER A 63 32.37 23.30 -19.10
N VAL A 64 31.21 23.55 -18.50
CA VAL A 64 31.04 23.54 -17.03
C VAL A 64 31.35 22.15 -16.48
N LEU A 65 30.83 21.09 -17.10
CA LEU A 65 31.08 19.71 -16.68
C LEU A 65 32.56 19.32 -16.80
N GLU A 66 33.21 19.61 -17.93
CA GLU A 66 34.63 19.34 -18.12
C GLU A 66 35.52 20.15 -17.16
N ALA A 67 35.14 21.40 -16.85
CA ALA A 67 35.84 22.21 -15.86
C ALA A 67 35.66 21.69 -14.43
N LEU A 68 34.49 21.11 -14.08
CA LEU A 68 34.28 20.43 -12.80
C LEU A 68 35.11 19.13 -12.67
N VAL A 69 35.34 18.43 -13.78
CA VAL A 69 36.15 17.20 -13.82
C VAL A 69 37.64 17.48 -13.95
N GLY A 70 38.02 18.61 -14.56
CA GLY A 70 39.41 18.95 -14.85
C GLY A 70 39.97 18.29 -16.12
N ARG A 71 39.14 17.58 -16.91
CA ARG A 71 39.55 16.84 -18.12
C ARG A 71 38.59 17.09 -19.29
N ASP A 72 39.12 16.96 -20.50
CA ASP A 72 38.38 17.02 -21.76
C ASP A 72 37.89 15.63 -22.17
N PHE A 73 36.58 15.36 -22.06
CA PHE A 73 36.02 14.03 -22.33
C PHE A 73 34.63 14.06 -22.97
N LEU A 74 33.96 15.21 -23.01
CA LEU A 74 32.67 15.31 -23.66
C LEU A 74 32.85 15.58 -25.15
N PRO A 75 31.98 15.04 -26.03
CA PRO A 75 31.98 15.40 -27.44
C PRO A 75 31.75 16.90 -27.63
N ARG A 76 32.42 17.48 -28.63
CA ARG A 76 32.28 18.89 -29.01
C ARG A 76 32.02 19.00 -30.51
N GLY A 77 31.15 19.93 -30.90
CA GLY A 77 30.75 20.10 -32.30
C GLY A 77 29.77 21.27 -32.47
N ARG A 78 29.51 21.63 -33.73
CA ARG A 78 28.52 22.66 -34.10
C ARG A 78 27.08 22.17 -33.97
N ASP A 79 26.86 20.87 -34.10
CA ASP A 79 25.56 20.20 -33.92
C ASP A 79 25.29 19.84 -32.45
N ILE A 80 24.11 19.27 -32.15
CA ILE A 80 23.77 18.76 -30.81
C ILE A 80 24.81 17.70 -30.40
N CYS A 81 25.67 18.04 -29.44
CA CYS A 81 26.75 17.17 -28.97
C CYS A 81 26.22 16.07 -28.05
N THR A 82 25.43 16.43 -27.05
CA THR A 82 24.79 15.51 -26.12
C THR A 82 23.43 15.08 -26.69
N ARG A 83 23.33 13.89 -27.28
CA ARG A 83 22.08 13.35 -27.87
C ARG A 83 21.41 12.27 -27.01
N ARG A 84 22.06 11.87 -25.92
CA ARG A 84 21.58 10.91 -24.92
C ARG A 84 21.92 11.46 -23.53
N PRO A 85 21.08 11.25 -22.51
CA PRO A 85 21.45 11.59 -21.14
C PRO A 85 22.75 10.89 -20.74
N LEU A 86 23.73 11.64 -20.24
CA LEU A 86 24.98 11.08 -19.70
C LEU A 86 24.95 11.20 -18.18
N VAL A 87 24.82 10.07 -17.50
CA VAL A 87 24.96 9.97 -16.05
C VAL A 87 26.43 9.79 -15.73
N LEU A 88 27.04 10.85 -15.23
CA LEU A 88 28.44 10.96 -14.87
C LEU A 88 28.59 10.81 -13.35
N MET A 89 29.23 9.72 -12.92
CA MET A 89 29.54 9.45 -11.53
C MET A 89 31.01 9.78 -11.27
N LEU A 90 31.24 10.87 -10.54
CA LEU A 90 32.58 11.26 -10.10
C LEU A 90 32.88 10.59 -8.76
N GLU A 91 34.04 9.96 -8.69
CA GLU A 91 34.57 9.32 -7.49
C GLU A 91 35.96 9.88 -7.16
N TYR A 92 36.06 10.56 -6.03
CA TYR A 92 37.33 10.96 -5.44
C TYR A 92 38.10 9.71 -5.01
N ARG A 93 39.33 9.59 -5.50
CA ARG A 93 40.32 8.62 -5.00
C ARG A 93 41.61 9.35 -4.69
N ALA A 94 42.10 9.22 -3.46
CA ALA A 94 43.39 9.79 -3.08
C ALA A 94 44.52 9.11 -3.88
N GLU A 95 45.57 9.86 -4.18
CA GLU A 95 46.78 9.30 -4.79
C GLU A 95 47.44 8.33 -3.80
N GLU A 96 47.63 7.08 -4.21
CA GLU A 96 48.36 6.09 -3.43
C GLU A 96 49.81 5.96 -3.95
N PRO A 97 50.82 5.89 -3.07
CA PRO A 97 52.21 5.75 -3.48
C PRO A 97 52.41 4.46 -4.28
N GLY A 98 52.80 4.57 -5.55
CA GLY A 98 53.08 3.44 -6.44
C GLY A 98 51.98 3.11 -7.47
N ASP A 99 50.88 3.88 -7.53
CA ASP A 99 49.87 3.74 -8.58
C ASP A 99 50.31 4.53 -9.84
N GLU A 100 50.66 3.84 -10.94
CA GLU A 100 51.07 4.48 -12.21
C GLU A 100 49.94 5.26 -12.88
N HIS A 101 48.68 5.00 -12.51
CA HIS A 101 47.50 5.63 -13.07
C HIS A 101 46.53 6.10 -11.98
N THR A 102 46.58 7.41 -11.69
CA THR A 102 45.74 8.06 -10.67
C THR A 102 44.31 8.36 -11.15
N GLU A 103 44.06 8.35 -12.47
CA GLU A 103 42.76 8.71 -13.06
C GLU A 103 42.31 7.74 -14.15
N TRP A 104 41.04 7.34 -14.14
CA TRP A 104 40.45 6.54 -15.21
C TRP A 104 38.93 6.72 -15.29
N GLY A 105 38.37 6.38 -16.45
CA GLY A 105 36.93 6.21 -16.66
C GLY A 105 36.53 4.75 -16.85
N GLU A 106 35.31 4.39 -16.46
CA GLU A 106 34.71 3.08 -16.70
C GLU A 106 33.26 3.25 -17.15
N PHE A 107 32.89 2.59 -18.24
CA PHE A 107 31.52 2.59 -18.75
C PHE A 107 30.76 1.36 -18.27
N ARG A 108 29.48 1.53 -17.94
CA ARG A 108 28.64 0.40 -17.52
C ARG A 108 28.46 -0.66 -18.61
N HIS A 109 28.39 -0.25 -19.88
CA HIS A 109 28.25 -1.18 -21.00
C HIS A 109 29.55 -1.92 -21.35
N LEU A 110 30.68 -1.54 -20.74
CA LEU A 110 31.99 -2.19 -20.87
C LEU A 110 32.57 -2.48 -19.47
N PRO A 111 31.92 -3.37 -18.68
CA PRO A 111 32.32 -3.62 -17.31
C PRO A 111 33.76 -4.15 -17.23
N GLY A 112 34.56 -3.59 -16.31
CA GLY A 112 35.96 -3.98 -16.10
C GLY A 112 36.97 -3.36 -17.08
N LYS A 113 36.51 -2.65 -18.12
CA LYS A 113 37.41 -1.93 -19.04
C LYS A 113 37.68 -0.51 -18.53
N ARG A 114 38.90 -0.27 -18.07
CA ARG A 114 39.37 1.06 -17.63
C ARG A 114 39.93 1.87 -18.79
N PHE A 115 39.49 3.11 -18.91
CA PHE A 115 39.95 4.08 -19.90
C PHE A 115 40.82 5.13 -19.21
N TYR A 116 42.13 5.09 -19.47
CA TYR A 116 43.09 6.05 -18.93
C TYR A 116 43.23 7.30 -19.81
N ASP A 117 42.94 7.17 -21.11
CA ASP A 117 42.89 8.28 -22.05
C ASP A 117 41.46 8.84 -22.16
N PHE A 118 41.27 10.08 -21.70
CA PHE A 118 39.99 10.78 -21.77
C PHE A 118 39.56 11.11 -23.22
N SER A 119 40.48 11.12 -24.18
CA SER A 119 40.15 11.18 -25.60
C SER A 119 39.46 9.90 -26.09
N ALA A 120 39.83 8.74 -25.52
CA ALA A 120 39.17 7.47 -25.77
C ALA A 120 37.78 7.42 -25.12
N ILE A 121 37.62 7.99 -23.92
CA ILE A 121 36.29 8.19 -23.28
C ILE A 121 35.39 9.02 -24.18
N ARG A 122 35.88 10.14 -24.71
CA ARG A 122 35.12 10.99 -25.66
C ARG A 122 34.66 10.21 -26.89
N ARG A 123 35.58 9.45 -27.51
CA ARG A 123 35.28 8.63 -28.69
C ARG A 123 34.25 7.54 -28.37
N GLU A 124 34.35 6.93 -27.20
CA GLU A 124 33.39 5.92 -26.74
C GLU A 124 31.99 6.51 -26.52
N ILE A 125 31.88 7.69 -25.88
CA ILE A 125 30.58 8.39 -25.72
C ILE A 125 29.96 8.63 -27.10
N GLN A 126 30.75 9.10 -28.07
CA GLN A 126 30.28 9.36 -29.42
C GLN A 126 29.82 8.06 -30.11
N ALA A 127 30.65 7.02 -30.07
CA ALA A 127 30.36 5.72 -30.68
C ALA A 127 29.08 5.09 -30.12
N GLU A 128 28.91 5.10 -28.80
CA GLU A 128 27.73 4.53 -28.15
C GLU A 128 26.49 5.40 -28.37
N THR A 129 26.67 6.72 -28.53
CA THR A 129 25.59 7.60 -28.96
C THR A 129 25.14 7.29 -30.39
N ASP A 130 26.07 7.13 -31.32
CA ASP A 130 25.80 6.80 -32.72
C ASP A 130 25.14 5.43 -32.87
N ARG A 131 25.56 4.45 -32.05
CA ARG A 131 24.98 3.10 -32.04
C ARG A 131 23.49 3.08 -31.70
N GLU A 132 23.06 3.91 -30.75
CA GLU A 132 21.69 3.91 -30.25
C GLU A 132 20.80 4.95 -30.94
N ALA A 133 21.28 6.18 -31.10
CA ALA A 133 20.50 7.28 -31.67
C ALA A 133 20.63 7.37 -33.20
N GLY A 134 21.49 6.55 -33.81
CA GLY A 134 21.81 6.58 -35.23
C GLY A 134 22.64 7.80 -35.63
N LEU A 135 23.02 7.85 -36.91
CA LEU A 135 23.81 8.95 -37.49
C LEU A 135 22.95 10.18 -37.87
N ASN A 136 21.62 10.02 -37.92
CA ASN A 136 20.66 11.04 -38.40
C ASN A 136 20.36 12.15 -37.36
N LYS A 137 21.31 12.47 -36.48
CA LYS A 137 21.19 13.52 -35.44
C LYS A 137 19.99 13.40 -34.49
N GLY A 138 19.37 12.22 -34.38
CA GLY A 138 18.28 11.93 -33.44
C GLY A 138 18.75 11.91 -31.97
N VAL A 139 17.80 11.93 -31.04
CA VAL A 139 18.04 11.81 -29.59
C VAL A 139 17.39 10.54 -29.04
N SER A 140 17.96 9.99 -27.98
CA SER A 140 17.42 8.82 -27.28
C SER A 140 17.41 9.06 -25.77
N ASP A 141 16.36 8.60 -25.11
CA ASP A 141 16.18 8.65 -23.65
C ASP A 141 17.02 7.61 -22.90
N LYS A 142 17.57 6.62 -23.61
CA LYS A 142 18.47 5.63 -23.02
C LYS A 142 19.78 6.28 -22.60
N GLN A 143 19.99 6.35 -21.29
CA GLN A 143 21.18 6.95 -20.71
C GLN A 143 22.49 6.18 -20.97
N ILE A 144 23.59 6.91 -21.06
CA ILE A 144 24.97 6.40 -20.96
C ILE A 144 25.43 6.58 -19.50
N ARG A 145 26.01 5.56 -18.89
CA ARG A 145 26.58 5.66 -17.53
C ARG A 145 28.10 5.57 -17.59
N LEU A 146 28.76 6.64 -17.12
CA LEU A 146 30.20 6.76 -17.06
C LEU A 146 30.62 7.06 -15.62
N LYS A 147 31.51 6.23 -15.09
CA LYS A 147 32.18 6.48 -13.81
C LYS A 147 33.57 7.06 -14.09
N ILE A 148 33.93 8.17 -13.47
CA ILE A 148 35.28 8.75 -13.51
C ILE A 148 35.84 8.76 -12.10
N THR A 149 36.99 8.10 -11.93
CA THR A 149 37.73 8.10 -10.67
C THR A 149 38.95 9.00 -10.82
N SER A 150 39.12 9.97 -9.91
CA SER A 150 40.22 10.96 -9.96
C SER A 150 40.48 11.59 -8.59
N PRO A 151 41.71 12.04 -8.28
CA PRO A 151 42.01 12.82 -7.07
C PRO A 151 41.54 14.28 -7.18
N ASN A 152 41.22 14.75 -8.39
CA ASN A 152 40.87 16.14 -8.67
C ASN A 152 39.37 16.40 -8.64
N VAL A 153 38.55 15.36 -8.45
CA VAL A 153 37.09 15.46 -8.45
C VAL A 153 36.50 15.26 -7.07
N LEU A 154 35.33 15.84 -6.84
CA LEU A 154 34.53 15.53 -5.66
C LEU A 154 33.61 14.34 -5.97
N ASN A 155 33.29 13.53 -4.96
CA ASN A 155 32.27 12.52 -5.08
C ASN A 155 30.95 13.20 -5.45
N MET A 156 30.40 12.97 -6.64
CA MET A 156 29.08 13.48 -7.04
C MET A 156 28.53 12.78 -8.27
N THR A 157 27.21 12.75 -8.42
CA THR A 157 26.55 12.29 -9.64
C THR A 157 25.94 13.48 -10.39
N LEU A 158 26.39 13.66 -11.62
CA LEU A 158 25.94 14.68 -12.56
C LEU A 158 25.20 14.00 -13.72
N VAL A 159 24.12 14.61 -14.18
CA VAL A 159 23.40 14.17 -15.38
C VAL A 159 23.50 15.27 -16.42
N ASP A 160 24.26 15.03 -17.49
CA ASP A 160 24.27 15.90 -18.66
C ASP A 160 23.07 15.56 -19.54
N LEU A 161 22.24 16.55 -19.81
CA LEU A 161 21.04 16.41 -20.63
C LEU A 161 21.23 17.11 -21.99
N PRO A 162 20.59 16.60 -23.06
CA PRO A 162 20.62 17.26 -24.35
C PRO A 162 20.25 18.75 -24.27
N GLY A 163 20.98 19.57 -25.02
CA GLY A 163 20.68 21.00 -25.10
C GLY A 163 19.42 21.25 -25.91
N ILE A 164 18.56 22.16 -25.44
CA ILE A 164 17.35 22.54 -26.18
C ILE A 164 17.72 23.23 -27.48
N THR A 165 17.01 22.86 -28.55
CA THR A 165 17.10 23.47 -29.89
C THR A 165 15.70 23.89 -30.32
N LYS A 166 15.54 25.13 -30.80
CA LYS A 166 14.23 25.71 -31.20
C LYS A 166 13.86 25.41 -32.64
N VAL A 167 14.85 25.10 -33.48
CA VAL A 167 14.67 24.82 -34.89
C VAL A 167 15.42 23.52 -35.20
N PRO A 168 14.76 22.50 -35.78
CA PRO A 168 15.44 21.29 -36.19
C PRO A 168 16.45 21.60 -37.29
N VAL A 169 17.66 21.07 -37.17
CA VAL A 169 18.75 21.28 -38.14
C VAL A 169 19.15 19.95 -38.78
N GLY A 170 19.22 19.91 -40.11
CA GLY A 170 19.57 18.71 -40.87
C GLY A 170 18.47 17.65 -40.81
N ASP A 171 18.86 16.40 -40.56
CA ASP A 171 17.94 15.23 -40.53
C ASP A 171 17.18 15.07 -39.21
N GLN A 172 17.17 16.09 -38.35
CA GLN A 172 16.47 16.05 -37.07
C GLN A 172 14.94 15.98 -37.26
N PRO A 173 14.24 15.20 -36.42
CA PRO A 173 12.79 15.13 -36.48
C PRO A 173 12.15 16.47 -36.08
N ARG A 174 10.96 16.77 -36.64
CA ARG A 174 10.29 18.06 -36.44
C ARG A 174 9.88 18.32 -34.98
N ASP A 175 9.76 17.27 -34.18
CA ASP A 175 9.38 17.27 -32.77
C ASP A 175 10.59 17.16 -31.81
N ILE A 176 11.82 17.34 -32.31
CA ILE A 176 13.06 17.21 -31.52
C ILE A 176 13.06 18.08 -30.26
N GLU A 177 12.52 19.31 -30.33
CA GLU A 177 12.41 20.21 -29.18
C GLU A 177 11.51 19.61 -28.10
N ALA A 178 10.33 19.10 -28.49
CA ALA A 178 9.38 18.48 -27.58
C ALA A 178 9.95 17.21 -26.94
N MET A 179 10.67 16.39 -27.71
CA MET A 179 11.37 15.20 -27.20
C MET A 179 12.43 15.57 -26.17
N ILE A 180 13.31 16.53 -26.47
CA ILE A 180 14.36 16.99 -25.55
C ILE A 180 13.74 17.60 -24.30
N ARG A 181 12.71 18.44 -24.44
CA ARG A 181 12.01 19.05 -23.31
C ARG A 181 11.37 18.01 -22.42
N LYS A 182 10.67 17.02 -22.99
CA LYS A 182 10.08 15.89 -22.24
C LYS A 182 11.17 15.14 -21.47
N MET A 183 12.26 14.79 -22.15
CA MET A 183 13.40 14.10 -21.54
C MET A 183 13.96 14.90 -20.36
N ILE A 184 14.18 16.21 -20.51
CA ILE A 184 14.66 17.06 -19.42
C ILE A 184 13.66 17.06 -18.25
N MET A 185 12.37 17.24 -18.52
CA MET A 185 11.31 17.27 -17.51
C MET A 185 11.22 15.95 -16.73
N ASP A 186 11.45 14.80 -17.35
CA ASP A 186 11.45 13.49 -16.68
C ASP A 186 12.53 13.39 -15.58
N TYR A 187 13.65 14.10 -15.74
CA TYR A 187 14.69 14.22 -14.70
C TYR A 187 14.36 15.33 -13.70
N ILE A 188 14.07 16.54 -14.17
CA ILE A 188 13.98 17.70 -13.28
C ILE A 188 12.68 17.77 -12.48
N THR A 189 11.61 17.07 -12.87
CA THR A 189 10.36 17.00 -12.08
C THR A 189 10.54 16.22 -10.78
N GLN A 190 11.58 15.37 -10.71
CA GLN A 190 11.89 14.61 -9.50
C GLN A 190 12.32 15.57 -8.37
N GLN A 191 11.63 15.50 -7.23
CA GLN A 191 11.90 16.38 -6.08
C GLN A 191 13.31 16.22 -5.50
N ASN A 192 13.93 15.06 -5.71
CA ASN A 192 15.29 14.73 -5.26
C ASN A 192 16.37 15.15 -6.28
N CYS A 193 16.00 15.80 -7.39
CA CYS A 193 16.92 16.31 -8.37
C CYS A 193 17.26 17.78 -8.09
N ILE A 194 18.53 18.11 -7.96
CA ILE A 194 19.03 19.49 -8.01
C ILE A 194 19.13 19.89 -9.48
N ILE A 195 18.65 21.08 -9.82
CA ILE A 195 18.68 21.62 -11.18
C ILE A 195 19.84 22.60 -11.29
N LEU A 196 20.78 22.33 -12.19
CA LEU A 196 21.85 23.26 -12.56
C LEU A 196 21.47 23.95 -13.87
N ALA A 197 20.89 25.15 -13.76
CA ALA A 197 20.38 25.92 -14.90
C ALA A 197 21.49 26.80 -15.49
N VAL A 198 22.06 26.36 -16.61
CA VAL A 198 23.19 27.02 -17.30
C VAL A 198 22.69 27.98 -18.37
N SER A 199 22.95 29.27 -18.18
CA SER A 199 22.58 30.36 -19.10
C SER A 199 23.80 31.21 -19.47
N PRO A 200 23.97 31.64 -20.73
CA PRO A 200 25.07 32.52 -21.10
C PRO A 200 24.76 33.98 -20.76
N ALA A 201 25.78 34.72 -20.34
CA ALA A 201 25.68 36.10 -19.87
C ALA A 201 25.35 37.11 -20.99
N ASN A 202 25.72 36.78 -22.22
CA ASN A 202 25.46 37.60 -23.40
C ASN A 202 24.03 37.43 -23.97
N SER A 203 23.12 36.83 -23.19
CA SER A 203 21.72 36.67 -23.54
C SER A 203 20.84 37.14 -22.39
N ASP A 204 19.62 37.61 -22.69
CA ASP A 204 18.69 38.02 -21.66
C ASP A 204 18.22 36.82 -20.82
N LEU A 205 18.44 36.90 -19.51
CA LEU A 205 18.09 35.87 -18.55
C LEU A 205 16.58 35.58 -18.54
N ALA A 206 15.74 36.57 -18.84
CA ALA A 206 14.28 36.41 -18.91
C ALA A 206 13.84 35.46 -20.04
N THR A 207 14.67 35.28 -21.06
CA THR A 207 14.42 34.39 -22.21
C THR A 207 15.12 33.03 -22.08
N SER A 208 15.73 32.74 -20.93
CA SER A 208 16.46 31.50 -20.72
C SER A 208 15.52 30.30 -20.61
N ASP A 209 15.58 29.43 -21.62
CA ASP A 209 14.82 28.17 -21.62
C ASP A 209 15.19 27.27 -20.41
N ALA A 210 16.44 27.37 -19.93
CA ALA A 210 16.92 26.63 -18.77
C ALA A 210 16.16 27.03 -17.49
N LEU A 211 16.00 28.33 -17.28
CA LEU A 211 15.31 28.88 -16.12
C LEU A 211 13.79 28.75 -16.25
N GLN A 212 13.24 28.79 -17.47
CA GLN A 212 11.83 28.53 -17.71
C GLN A 212 11.44 27.11 -17.28
N MET A 213 12.15 26.09 -17.77
CA MET A 213 11.90 24.70 -17.37
C MET A 213 12.19 24.47 -15.89
N ALA A 214 13.24 25.08 -15.34
CA ALA A 214 13.51 25.01 -13.91
C ALA A 214 12.36 25.61 -13.09
N ARG A 215 11.74 26.71 -13.54
CA ARG A 215 10.58 27.32 -12.87
C ARG A 215 9.33 26.44 -12.97
N GLU A 216 9.13 25.75 -14.09
CA GLU A 216 8.02 24.79 -14.24
C GLU A 216 8.16 23.61 -13.27
N ALA A 217 9.37 23.09 -13.07
CA ALA A 217 9.64 21.96 -12.16
C ALA A 217 9.86 22.37 -10.69
N ASP A 218 10.36 23.58 -10.43
CA ASP A 218 10.67 24.15 -9.12
C ASP A 218 10.22 25.63 -9.05
N PRO A 219 8.91 25.90 -8.92
CA PRO A 219 8.37 27.26 -8.93
C PRO A 219 8.97 28.20 -7.89
N ASN A 220 9.38 27.65 -6.74
CA ASN A 220 9.95 28.40 -5.63
C ASN A 220 11.48 28.55 -5.70
N GLY A 221 12.14 27.83 -6.61
CA GLY A 221 13.60 27.87 -6.77
C GLY A 221 14.38 27.28 -5.59
N PHE A 222 13.82 26.30 -4.86
CA PHE A 222 14.45 25.71 -3.67
C PHE A 222 15.58 24.73 -3.99
N ARG A 223 15.58 24.15 -5.19
CA ARG A 223 16.54 23.12 -5.64
C ARG A 223 17.18 23.49 -6.98
N THR A 224 17.12 24.76 -7.35
CA THR A 224 17.67 25.29 -8.61
C THR A 224 18.86 26.22 -8.34
N ILE A 225 20.00 25.94 -8.97
CA ILE A 225 21.20 26.76 -8.97
C ILE A 225 21.34 27.37 -10.37
N GLY A 226 21.49 28.69 -10.45
CA GLY A 226 21.78 29.35 -11.72
C GLY A 226 23.28 29.40 -11.99
N VAL A 227 23.72 29.03 -13.19
CA VAL A 227 25.10 29.20 -13.64
C VAL A 227 25.13 30.15 -14.82
N ILE A 228 25.85 31.25 -14.67
CA ILE A 228 26.01 32.26 -15.71
C ILE A 228 27.37 32.07 -16.38
N THR A 229 27.37 31.62 -17.63
CA THR A 229 28.59 31.37 -18.41
C THR A 229 28.91 32.55 -19.33
N LYS A 230 30.08 32.55 -19.99
CA LYS A 230 30.42 33.53 -21.06
C LYS A 230 30.42 35.00 -20.60
N LEU A 231 30.81 35.25 -19.34
CA LEU A 231 30.89 36.60 -18.76
C LEU A 231 31.97 37.48 -19.41
N ASP A 232 32.94 36.85 -20.08
CA ASP A 232 34.08 37.46 -20.76
C ASP A 232 33.74 38.05 -22.14
N ILE A 233 32.64 37.61 -22.75
CA ILE A 233 32.19 38.05 -24.09
C ILE A 233 30.87 38.85 -24.04
N MET A 234 30.63 39.52 -22.92
CA MET A 234 29.51 40.47 -22.80
C MET A 234 29.78 41.75 -23.60
N ASP A 235 28.72 42.43 -24.00
CA ASP A 235 28.83 43.71 -24.71
C ASP A 235 29.50 44.76 -23.81
N ARG A 236 30.42 45.53 -24.39
CA ARG A 236 31.17 46.55 -23.65
C ARG A 236 30.22 47.54 -22.99
N GLY A 237 30.41 47.77 -21.69
CA GLY A 237 29.55 48.64 -20.89
C GLY A 237 28.34 47.94 -20.26
N THR A 238 28.19 46.63 -20.46
CA THR A 238 27.20 45.79 -19.76
C THR A 238 27.87 44.87 -18.76
N ASP A 239 27.12 44.44 -17.74
CA ASP A 239 27.57 43.47 -16.74
C ASP A 239 26.41 42.59 -16.26
N ALA A 240 26.75 41.43 -15.69
CA ALA A 240 25.81 40.45 -15.17
C ALA A 240 25.65 40.54 -13.64
N CYS A 241 26.05 41.64 -12.99
CA CYS A 241 25.99 41.78 -11.53
C CYS A 241 24.57 41.56 -11.01
N ASN A 242 23.57 42.12 -11.70
CA ASN A 242 22.16 41.93 -11.33
C ASN A 242 21.68 40.48 -11.49
N PHE A 243 22.26 39.71 -12.40
CA PHE A 243 21.99 38.27 -12.55
C PHE A 243 22.60 37.51 -11.38
N LEU A 244 23.87 37.76 -11.06
CA LEU A 244 24.61 37.08 -9.99
C LEU A 244 24.04 37.35 -8.59
N LEU A 245 23.52 38.57 -8.37
CA LEU A 245 22.83 38.95 -7.14
C LEU A 245 21.38 38.44 -7.06
N GLY A 246 20.86 37.81 -8.14
CA GLY A 246 19.49 37.29 -8.18
C GLY A 246 18.40 38.36 -8.17
N LYS A 247 18.73 39.59 -8.62
CA LYS A 247 17.78 40.72 -8.65
C LYS A 247 16.77 40.60 -9.79
N VAL A 248 17.13 39.91 -10.88
CA VAL A 248 16.26 39.73 -12.05
C VAL A 248 15.34 38.54 -11.86
N ILE A 249 15.91 37.34 -11.67
CA ILE A 249 15.16 36.12 -11.36
C ILE A 249 15.70 35.60 -10.03
N PRO A 250 14.91 35.60 -8.94
CA PRO A 250 15.39 35.12 -7.64
C PRO A 250 15.39 33.59 -7.58
N LEU A 251 16.52 33.02 -7.14
CA LEU A 251 16.71 31.60 -6.83
C LEU A 251 17.20 31.45 -5.39
N LYS A 252 16.68 30.47 -4.63
CA LYS A 252 17.06 30.28 -3.21
C LYS A 252 18.49 29.80 -3.05
N LEU A 253 19.01 29.03 -4.01
CA LEU A 253 20.40 28.60 -4.03
C LEU A 253 21.33 29.62 -4.74
N GLY A 254 20.76 30.70 -5.29
CA GLY A 254 21.48 31.79 -5.94
C GLY A 254 22.14 31.42 -7.27
N TYR A 255 22.99 32.33 -7.74
CA TYR A 255 23.73 32.20 -8.99
C TYR A 255 25.23 32.06 -8.76
N VAL A 256 25.93 31.48 -9.73
CA VAL A 256 27.39 31.44 -9.81
C VAL A 256 27.83 31.82 -11.23
N GLY A 257 28.73 32.77 -11.35
CA GLY A 257 29.34 33.20 -12.61
C GLY A 257 30.58 32.38 -12.92
N VAL A 258 30.74 31.95 -14.18
CA VAL A 258 31.91 31.17 -14.62
C VAL A 258 32.40 31.65 -15.98
N VAL A 259 33.72 31.59 -16.17
CA VAL A 259 34.39 31.84 -17.45
C VAL A 259 35.07 30.57 -17.90
N ASN A 260 34.64 30.06 -19.05
CA ASN A 260 35.15 28.82 -19.62
C ASN A 260 36.00 29.11 -20.86
N ARG A 261 36.73 28.09 -21.34
CA ARG A 261 37.48 28.18 -22.60
C ARG A 261 36.56 28.53 -23.77
N SER A 262 37.00 29.49 -24.58
CA SER A 262 36.35 29.82 -25.86
C SER A 262 36.56 28.70 -26.89
N GLN A 263 35.82 28.74 -28.00
CA GLN A 263 36.04 27.79 -29.10
C GLN A 263 37.45 27.88 -29.67
N GLU A 264 38.05 29.07 -29.67
CA GLU A 264 39.43 29.27 -30.10
C GLU A 264 40.43 28.63 -29.13
N ASP A 265 40.24 28.82 -27.81
CA ASP A 265 41.06 28.17 -26.78
C ASP A 265 41.03 26.64 -26.90
N ILE A 266 39.86 26.08 -27.21
CA ILE A 266 39.66 24.64 -27.42
C ILE A 266 40.43 24.18 -28.66
N ASN A 267 40.31 24.91 -29.77
CA ASN A 267 41.01 24.58 -31.01
C ASN A 267 42.55 24.67 -30.84
N LYS A 268 43.01 25.57 -29.97
CA LYS A 268 44.42 25.72 -29.57
C LYS A 268 44.86 24.74 -28.46
N ASN A 269 44.00 23.80 -28.06
CA ASN A 269 44.24 22.82 -27.00
C ASN A 269 44.73 23.44 -25.68
N ARG A 270 44.20 24.62 -25.30
CA ARG A 270 44.53 25.25 -24.03
C ARG A 270 44.11 24.35 -22.87
N GLY A 271 45.05 24.05 -21.98
CA GLY A 271 44.81 23.20 -20.80
C GLY A 271 43.79 23.81 -19.84
N ILE A 272 43.04 22.94 -19.14
CA ILE A 272 42.00 23.36 -18.17
C ILE A 272 42.60 24.14 -17.00
N ALA A 273 43.78 23.74 -16.49
CA ALA A 273 44.47 24.48 -15.43
C ALA A 273 44.78 25.94 -15.84
N THR A 274 45.24 26.15 -17.08
CA THR A 274 45.49 27.49 -17.63
C THR A 274 44.21 28.30 -17.86
N ALA A 275 43.07 27.62 -18.06
CA ALA A 275 41.78 28.26 -18.17
C ALA A 275 41.27 28.71 -16.79
N LEU A 276 41.43 27.89 -15.76
CA LEU A 276 41.08 28.25 -14.37
C LEU A 276 41.92 29.43 -13.86
N ALA A 277 43.23 29.45 -14.15
CA ALA A 277 44.08 30.58 -13.80
C ALA A 277 43.66 31.89 -14.49
N TYR A 278 43.16 31.79 -15.73
CA TYR A 278 42.62 32.95 -16.45
C TYR A 278 41.26 33.39 -15.91
N GLU A 279 40.40 32.46 -15.54
CA GLU A 279 39.13 32.76 -14.88
C GLU A 279 39.37 33.52 -13.57
N GLU A 280 40.30 33.04 -12.74
CA GLU A 280 40.67 33.70 -11.50
C GLU A 280 41.19 35.11 -11.75
N LYS A 281 42.10 35.27 -12.73
CA LYS A 281 42.62 36.58 -13.13
C LYS A 281 41.50 37.51 -13.61
N PHE A 282 40.61 37.01 -14.46
CA PHE A 282 39.47 37.77 -14.99
C PHE A 282 38.60 38.30 -13.86
N PHE A 283 38.19 37.46 -12.90
CA PHE A 283 37.33 37.90 -11.82
C PHE A 283 38.02 38.84 -10.84
N ASN A 284 39.32 38.66 -10.58
CA ASN A 284 40.09 39.54 -9.69
C ASN A 284 40.32 40.93 -10.31
N GLU A 285 40.58 41.00 -11.61
CA GLU A 285 40.87 42.26 -12.32
C GLU A 285 39.60 43.00 -12.77
N HIS A 286 38.45 42.33 -12.88
CA HIS A 286 37.23 42.95 -13.40
C HIS A 286 36.62 43.92 -12.36
N PRO A 287 36.37 45.20 -12.72
CA PRO A 287 35.94 46.24 -11.78
C PRO A 287 34.59 45.96 -11.09
N VAL A 288 33.72 45.20 -11.75
CA VAL A 288 32.39 44.84 -11.21
C VAL A 288 32.39 43.52 -10.44
N TYR A 289 33.17 42.52 -10.88
CA TYR A 289 33.06 41.15 -10.38
C TYR A 289 34.06 40.84 -9.25
N SER A 290 35.11 41.64 -9.10
CA SER A 290 36.10 41.51 -8.02
C SER A 290 35.46 41.58 -6.62
N ASN A 291 34.37 42.36 -6.48
CA ASN A 291 33.57 42.44 -5.26
C ASN A 291 32.59 41.27 -5.06
N LEU A 292 32.50 40.33 -5.99
CA LEU A 292 31.59 39.17 -6.00
C LEU A 292 32.35 37.83 -6.03
N SER A 293 33.54 37.79 -5.42
CA SER A 293 34.41 36.60 -5.41
C SER A 293 33.78 35.37 -4.72
N ASP A 294 32.75 35.55 -3.88
CA ASP A 294 31.96 34.46 -3.28
C ASP A 294 31.02 33.76 -4.28
N ARG A 295 30.78 34.38 -5.44
CA ARG A 295 29.80 33.95 -6.46
C ARG A 295 30.39 33.77 -7.83
N CYS A 296 31.71 33.90 -7.96
CA CYS A 296 32.40 33.81 -9.24
C CYS A 296 33.48 32.73 -9.21
N GLY A 297 33.62 32.01 -10.31
CA GLY A 297 34.65 30.99 -10.52
C GLY A 297 34.16 29.56 -10.40
N MET A 298 34.76 28.68 -11.21
CA MET A 298 34.56 27.23 -11.16
C MET A 298 34.87 26.63 -9.78
N PRO A 299 35.92 27.04 -9.03
CA PRO A 299 36.16 26.53 -7.68
C PRO A 299 35.00 26.83 -6.71
N GLN A 300 34.38 28.01 -6.82
CA GLN A 300 33.23 28.37 -5.99
C GLN A 300 31.99 27.56 -6.38
N LEU A 301 31.77 27.33 -7.69
CA LEU A 301 30.70 26.46 -8.17
C LEU A 301 30.83 25.05 -7.61
N ALA A 302 32.02 24.44 -7.71
CA ALA A 302 32.29 23.11 -7.20
C ALA A 302 32.04 23.00 -5.68
N ARG A 303 32.57 23.96 -4.90
CA ARG A 303 32.38 24.02 -3.45
C ARG A 303 30.90 24.15 -3.07
N LYS A 304 30.18 25.05 -3.73
CA LYS A 304 28.76 25.31 -3.49
C LYS A 304 27.88 24.12 -3.88
N LEU A 305 28.15 23.48 -5.02
CA LEU A 305 27.48 22.26 -5.46
C LEU A 305 27.64 21.13 -4.44
N ASN A 306 28.85 20.91 -3.94
CA ASN A 306 29.11 19.88 -2.95
C ASN A 306 28.36 20.12 -1.64
N GLN A 307 28.38 21.36 -1.13
CA GLN A 307 27.64 21.73 0.09
C GLN A 307 26.13 21.54 -0.07
N ILE A 308 25.57 21.98 -1.20
CA ILE A 308 24.14 21.85 -1.48
C ILE A 308 23.76 20.37 -1.64
N LEU A 309 24.57 19.59 -2.35
CA LEU A 309 24.34 18.16 -2.54
C LEU A 309 24.37 17.42 -1.21
N GLU A 310 25.34 17.70 -0.34
CA GLU A 310 25.43 17.09 0.99
C GLU A 310 24.20 17.41 1.85
N GLN A 311 23.78 18.68 1.90
CA GLN A 311 22.58 19.10 2.64
C GLN A 311 21.32 18.47 2.05
N HIS A 312 21.24 18.38 0.73
CA HIS A 312 20.11 17.77 0.04
C HIS A 312 20.03 16.27 0.33
N ILE A 313 21.15 15.53 0.27
CA ILE A 313 21.21 14.12 0.63
C ILE A 313 20.76 13.92 2.08
N LYS A 314 21.28 14.71 3.03
CA LYS A 314 20.88 14.65 4.46
C LYS A 314 19.38 14.83 4.67
N ARG A 315 18.75 15.72 3.90
CA ARG A 315 17.31 15.98 3.96
C ARG A 315 16.47 14.84 3.36
N VAL A 316 16.92 14.25 2.24
CA VAL A 316 16.16 13.24 1.48
C VAL A 316 16.34 11.82 2.03
N LEU A 317 17.48 11.53 2.68
CA LEU A 317 17.84 10.18 3.11
C LEU A 317 16.83 9.52 4.08
N PRO A 318 16.24 10.23 5.08
CA PRO A 318 15.23 9.64 5.95
C PRO A 318 14.01 9.14 5.20
N ASP A 319 13.47 9.95 4.27
CA ASP A 319 12.31 9.60 3.45
C ASP A 319 12.64 8.46 2.48
N LEU A 320 13.83 8.49 1.89
CA LEU A 320 14.34 7.39 1.06
C LEU A 320 14.37 6.07 1.84
N LYS A 321 14.92 6.07 3.07
CA LYS A 321 14.97 4.90 3.95
C LYS A 321 13.57 4.40 4.29
N ALA A 322 12.63 5.29 4.62
CA ALA A 322 11.25 4.93 4.91
C ALA A 322 10.56 4.26 3.70
N ARG A 323 10.74 4.81 2.50
CA ARG A 323 10.21 4.23 1.25
C ARG A 323 10.80 2.85 0.97
N LEU A 324 12.12 2.70 1.07
CA LEU A 324 12.80 1.41 0.88
C LEU A 324 12.30 0.36 1.87
N ASN A 325 12.15 0.71 3.14
CA ASN A 325 11.61 -0.20 4.15
C ASN A 325 10.17 -0.61 3.85
N SER A 326 9.32 0.33 3.42
CA SER A 326 7.93 0.03 3.04
C SER A 326 7.87 -0.93 1.84
N GLN A 327 8.68 -0.69 0.80
CA GLN A 327 8.78 -1.58 -0.35
C GLN A 327 9.30 -2.96 0.05
N MET A 328 10.33 -3.02 0.90
CA MET A 328 10.86 -4.29 1.40
C MET A 328 9.80 -5.09 2.14
N VAL A 329 8.97 -4.46 2.98
CA VAL A 329 7.85 -5.13 3.66
C VAL A 329 6.80 -5.63 2.66
N SER A 330 6.46 -4.82 1.65
CA SER A 330 5.51 -5.22 0.61
C SER A 330 6.00 -6.44 -0.18
N VAL A 331 7.24 -6.39 -0.67
CA VAL A 331 7.87 -7.49 -1.42
C VAL A 331 8.04 -8.72 -0.53
N SER A 332 8.34 -8.55 0.76
CA SER A 332 8.43 -9.68 1.70
C SER A 332 7.08 -10.36 1.91
N LYS A 333 5.98 -9.60 1.98
CA LYS A 333 4.62 -10.17 2.06
C LYS A 333 4.25 -10.93 0.79
N GLU A 334 4.59 -10.37 -0.37
CA GLU A 334 4.39 -11.01 -1.67
C GLU A 334 5.21 -12.31 -1.78
N LEU A 335 6.48 -12.28 -1.37
CA LEU A 335 7.35 -13.46 -1.31
C LEU A 335 6.79 -14.55 -0.38
N GLN A 336 6.23 -14.16 0.77
CA GLN A 336 5.55 -15.10 1.66
C GLN A 336 4.33 -15.74 1.01
N ALA A 337 3.57 -15.01 0.20
CA ALA A 337 2.42 -15.54 -0.53
C ALA A 337 2.83 -16.60 -1.58
N TYR A 338 4.03 -16.48 -2.17
CA TYR A 338 4.56 -17.51 -3.08
C TYR A 338 4.98 -18.80 -2.37
N GLY A 339 5.18 -18.77 -1.05
CA GLY A 339 5.58 -19.89 -0.20
C GLY A 339 6.91 -20.56 -0.61
N GLN A 340 7.19 -21.72 -0.04
CA GLN A 340 8.43 -22.47 -0.34
C GLN A 340 8.30 -23.33 -1.60
N PRO A 341 9.40 -23.53 -2.35
CA PRO A 341 9.45 -24.46 -3.47
C PRO A 341 9.21 -25.89 -2.98
N LEU A 342 8.38 -26.64 -3.72
CA LEU A 342 7.96 -28.00 -3.37
C LEU A 342 8.74 -29.03 -4.20
N GLU A 343 9.98 -29.29 -3.81
CA GLU A 343 10.91 -30.14 -4.58
C GLU A 343 10.66 -31.66 -4.37
N SER A 344 10.04 -32.07 -3.27
CA SER A 344 9.82 -33.49 -2.96
C SER A 344 8.36 -33.84 -2.70
N LYS A 345 7.97 -35.08 -3.02
CA LYS A 345 6.64 -35.62 -2.71
C LYS A 345 6.31 -35.58 -1.22
N MET A 346 7.32 -35.80 -0.35
CA MET A 346 7.12 -35.68 1.09
C MET A 346 6.78 -34.25 1.51
N ALA A 347 7.48 -33.25 0.96
CA ALA A 347 7.18 -31.85 1.24
C ALA A 347 5.77 -31.46 0.74
N GLN A 348 5.34 -31.96 -0.41
CA GLN A 348 3.99 -31.77 -0.92
C GLN A 348 2.93 -32.35 0.03
N GLY A 349 3.16 -33.57 0.54
CA GLY A 349 2.27 -34.21 1.51
C GLY A 349 2.15 -33.41 2.81
N VAL A 350 3.25 -32.90 3.35
CA VAL A 350 3.25 -32.06 4.56
C VAL A 350 2.46 -30.76 4.33
N VAL A 351 2.66 -30.09 3.19
CA VAL A 351 1.92 -28.85 2.88
C VAL A 351 0.43 -29.11 2.69
N LEU A 352 0.07 -30.18 2.00
CA LEU A 352 -1.34 -30.58 1.84
C LEU A 352 -1.99 -30.84 3.21
N LEU A 353 -1.33 -31.61 4.07
CA LEU A 353 -1.85 -31.92 5.39
C LEU A 353 -2.02 -30.65 6.24
N ASN A 354 -1.06 -29.74 6.20
CA ASN A 354 -1.16 -28.45 6.89
C ASN A 354 -2.34 -27.60 6.37
N ILE A 355 -2.56 -27.57 5.06
CA ILE A 355 -3.72 -26.87 4.46
C ILE A 355 -5.02 -27.47 4.97
N LEU A 356 -5.16 -28.80 4.93
CA LEU A 356 -6.37 -29.49 5.37
C LEU A 356 -6.62 -29.31 6.86
N THR A 357 -5.59 -29.42 7.70
CA THR A 357 -5.70 -29.20 9.15
C THR A 357 -6.18 -27.78 9.46
N LYS A 358 -5.56 -26.76 8.84
CA LYS A 358 -5.96 -25.36 9.01
C LYS A 358 -7.40 -25.12 8.55
N TYR A 359 -7.80 -25.73 7.43
CA TYR A 359 -9.17 -25.64 6.93
C TYR A 359 -10.17 -26.24 7.93
N CYS A 360 -9.89 -27.44 8.45
CA CYS A 360 -10.74 -28.09 9.46
C CYS A 360 -10.84 -27.28 10.76
N GLU A 361 -9.72 -26.74 11.25
CA GLU A 361 -9.67 -25.88 12.43
C GLU A 361 -10.49 -24.59 12.21
N ALA A 362 -10.37 -23.96 11.04
CA ALA A 362 -11.14 -22.76 10.70
C ALA A 362 -12.64 -23.06 10.59
N PHE A 363 -13.02 -24.18 9.98
CA PHE A 363 -14.41 -24.60 9.85
C PHE A 363 -15.05 -24.88 11.22
N ALA A 364 -14.35 -25.60 12.09
CA ALA A 364 -14.79 -25.84 13.46
C ALA A 364 -14.89 -24.53 14.25
N ALA A 365 -13.90 -23.64 14.15
CA ALA A 365 -13.91 -22.35 14.82
C ALA A 365 -15.09 -21.46 14.38
N MET A 366 -15.47 -21.49 13.10
CA MET A 366 -16.63 -20.75 12.61
C MET A 366 -17.97 -21.32 13.12
N LEU A 367 -18.08 -22.64 13.25
CA LEU A 367 -19.25 -23.28 13.84
C LEU A 367 -19.35 -23.03 15.36
N GLU A 368 -18.23 -23.05 16.07
CA GLU A 368 -18.19 -22.81 17.52
C GLU A 368 -18.24 -21.32 17.89
N GLY A 369 -18.15 -20.41 16.92
CA GLY A 369 -18.09 -18.97 17.17
C GLY A 369 -16.77 -18.50 17.77
N LYS A 370 -15.66 -19.19 17.48
CA LYS A 370 -14.28 -18.87 17.92
C LYS A 370 -13.40 -18.34 16.78
N SER A 371 -13.99 -17.94 15.66
CA SER A 371 -13.25 -17.34 14.53
C SER A 371 -12.50 -16.06 14.96
N GLN A 372 -11.27 -15.89 14.49
CA GLN A 372 -10.48 -14.68 14.73
C GLN A 372 -11.02 -13.45 13.98
N GLU A 373 -11.64 -13.68 12.82
CA GLU A 373 -12.32 -12.64 12.05
C GLU A 373 -13.83 -12.72 12.32
N MET A 374 -14.32 -11.80 13.14
CA MET A 374 -15.74 -11.67 13.48
C MET A 374 -16.32 -10.45 12.79
N SER A 375 -17.29 -10.68 11.89
CA SER A 375 -18.10 -9.59 11.33
C SER A 375 -18.99 -9.00 12.42
N THR A 376 -18.95 -7.68 12.60
CA THR A 376 -19.85 -6.95 13.51
C THR A 376 -21.17 -6.55 12.86
N LYS A 377 -21.33 -6.81 11.55
CA LYS A 377 -22.49 -6.36 10.77
C LYS A 377 -23.55 -7.43 10.59
N GLU A 378 -23.15 -8.69 10.48
CA GLU A 378 -24.03 -9.81 10.14
C GLU A 378 -23.74 -11.02 11.02
N LEU A 379 -24.79 -11.76 11.37
CA LEU A 379 -24.66 -13.09 11.99
C LEU A 379 -24.15 -14.08 10.95
N SER A 380 -23.13 -14.85 11.32
CA SER A 380 -22.52 -15.88 10.47
C SER A 380 -22.16 -17.12 11.27
N GLY A 381 -21.95 -18.25 10.58
CA GLY A 381 -21.44 -19.47 11.20
C GLY A 381 -22.46 -20.10 12.14
N GLY A 382 -21.99 -20.64 13.27
CA GLY A 382 -22.88 -21.30 14.24
C GLY A 382 -23.96 -20.39 14.82
N ALA A 383 -23.65 -19.11 15.04
CA ALA A 383 -24.64 -18.15 15.56
C ALA A 383 -25.80 -17.93 14.57
N ARG A 384 -25.51 -17.95 13.26
CA ARG A 384 -26.55 -17.84 12.22
C ARG A 384 -27.40 -19.10 12.16
N ILE A 385 -26.80 -20.29 12.25
CA ILE A 385 -27.53 -21.56 12.32
C ILE A 385 -28.46 -21.58 13.54
N HIS A 386 -27.98 -21.15 14.70
CA HIS A 386 -28.80 -21.05 15.91
C HIS A 386 -29.99 -20.09 15.71
N TYR A 387 -29.77 -18.93 15.08
CA TYR A 387 -30.83 -17.99 14.75
C TYR A 387 -31.86 -18.58 13.77
N ILE A 388 -31.42 -19.34 12.76
CA ILE A 388 -32.32 -20.04 11.83
C ILE A 388 -33.23 -21.00 12.61
N LEU A 389 -32.66 -21.83 13.48
CA LEU A 389 -33.42 -22.84 14.23
C LEU A 389 -34.36 -22.26 15.28
N GLN A 390 -33.97 -21.18 15.98
CA GLN A 390 -34.73 -20.65 17.10
C GLN A 390 -35.63 -19.48 16.75
N SER A 391 -35.24 -18.65 15.78
CA SER A 391 -35.98 -17.43 15.43
C SER A 391 -36.72 -17.57 14.11
N ILE A 392 -36.10 -18.12 13.07
CA ILE A 392 -36.75 -18.22 11.76
C ILE A 392 -37.74 -19.39 11.80
N PHE A 393 -37.27 -20.59 12.12
CA PHE A 393 -38.10 -21.79 12.09
C PHE A 393 -39.31 -21.70 13.03
N VAL A 394 -39.09 -21.28 14.28
CA VAL A 394 -40.19 -21.12 15.26
C VAL A 394 -41.24 -20.12 14.76
N LYS A 395 -40.83 -18.96 14.24
CA LYS A 395 -41.78 -17.98 13.69
C LYS A 395 -42.50 -18.49 12.45
N THR A 396 -41.82 -19.25 11.60
CA THR A 396 -42.46 -19.86 10.43
C THR A 396 -43.52 -20.86 10.86
N LEU A 397 -43.25 -21.69 11.89
CA LEU A 397 -44.24 -22.62 12.44
C LEU A 397 -45.40 -21.90 13.12
N GLU A 398 -45.14 -20.87 13.92
CA GLU A 398 -46.18 -20.04 14.56
C GLU A 398 -47.05 -19.30 13.53
N GLY A 399 -46.50 -19.01 12.35
CA GLY A 399 -47.24 -18.40 11.24
C GLY A 399 -48.12 -19.38 10.46
N VAL A 400 -48.02 -20.69 10.68
CA VAL A 400 -48.95 -21.67 10.11
C VAL A 400 -50.20 -21.69 10.99
N ASP A 401 -51.23 -20.95 10.58
CA ASP A 401 -52.52 -21.00 11.28
C ASP A 401 -53.13 -22.41 11.13
N PRO A 402 -53.45 -23.10 12.24
CA PRO A 402 -54.07 -24.43 12.21
C PRO A 402 -55.45 -24.49 11.57
N CYS A 403 -56.14 -23.36 11.41
CA CYS A 403 -57.53 -23.28 10.96
C CYS A 403 -57.72 -22.50 9.63
N ASP A 404 -56.69 -21.83 9.09
CA ASP A 404 -56.82 -21.00 7.87
C ASP A 404 -57.39 -21.75 6.65
N ASP A 405 -57.09 -23.05 6.53
CA ASP A 405 -57.56 -23.91 5.43
C ASP A 405 -58.80 -24.75 5.82
N LEU A 406 -59.49 -24.42 6.91
CA LEU A 406 -60.66 -25.14 7.43
C LEU A 406 -61.88 -24.23 7.52
N THR A 407 -62.77 -24.31 6.54
CA THR A 407 -64.06 -23.61 6.62
C THR A 407 -65.09 -24.41 7.43
N ASP A 408 -66.09 -23.73 7.99
CA ASP A 408 -67.21 -24.38 8.68
C ASP A 408 -67.97 -25.36 7.76
N ASP A 409 -68.02 -25.06 6.46
CA ASP A 409 -68.63 -25.93 5.46
C ASP A 409 -67.78 -27.18 5.21
N ASP A 410 -66.44 -27.08 5.21
CA ASP A 410 -65.54 -28.23 5.12
C ASP A 410 -65.68 -29.15 6.34
N ILE A 411 -65.74 -28.56 7.54
CA ILE A 411 -65.94 -29.30 8.80
C ILE A 411 -67.31 -30.00 8.78
N ARG A 412 -68.37 -29.29 8.38
CA ARG A 412 -69.72 -29.85 8.27
C ARG A 412 -69.76 -31.01 7.26
N THR A 413 -69.13 -30.82 6.11
CA THR A 413 -69.04 -31.83 5.05
C THR A 413 -68.28 -33.06 5.54
N ALA A 414 -67.17 -32.88 6.26
CA ALA A 414 -66.41 -33.98 6.86
C ALA A 414 -67.25 -34.77 7.88
N ILE A 415 -68.03 -34.10 8.73
CA ILE A 415 -68.93 -34.75 9.70
C ILE A 415 -70.05 -35.52 9.00
N GLN A 416 -70.67 -34.95 7.97
CA GLN A 416 -71.72 -35.62 7.20
C GLN A 416 -71.18 -36.86 6.48
N ASN A 417 -70.02 -36.73 5.83
CA ASN A 417 -69.36 -37.85 5.15
C ASN A 417 -68.97 -38.98 6.12
N ALA A 418 -68.49 -38.65 7.32
CA ALA A 418 -68.15 -39.65 8.34
C ALA A 418 -69.38 -40.33 8.97
N SER A 419 -70.51 -39.62 9.03
CA SER A 419 -71.79 -40.15 9.52
C SER A 419 -72.43 -41.10 8.49
N GLY A 420 -72.16 -40.88 7.20
CA GLY A 420 -72.60 -41.73 6.10
C GLY A 420 -74.13 -41.84 5.99
N ALA A 421 -74.64 -43.01 5.60
CA ALA A 421 -76.07 -43.25 5.42
C ALA A 421 -76.87 -43.42 6.73
N LYS A 422 -76.23 -43.33 7.91
CA LYS A 422 -76.86 -43.54 9.21
C LYS A 422 -77.09 -42.20 9.91
N ASN A 423 -78.26 -42.04 10.53
CA ASN A 423 -78.52 -40.90 11.42
C ASN A 423 -77.70 -41.07 12.70
N ALA A 424 -76.59 -40.34 12.82
CA ALA A 424 -75.74 -40.36 13.99
C ALA A 424 -76.30 -39.47 15.10
N LEU A 425 -76.44 -40.01 16.31
CA LEU A 425 -76.84 -39.27 17.52
C LEU A 425 -75.66 -38.46 18.13
N PHE A 426 -74.43 -38.81 17.77
CA PHE A 426 -73.19 -38.18 18.23
C PHE A 426 -72.27 -37.89 17.06
N VAL A 427 -71.43 -36.86 17.18
CA VAL A 427 -70.41 -36.51 16.17
C VAL A 427 -69.30 -37.57 16.19
N PRO A 428 -68.96 -38.20 15.05
CA PRO A 428 -67.85 -39.16 14.98
C PRO A 428 -66.49 -38.51 15.30
N GLU A 429 -65.51 -39.29 15.77
CA GLU A 429 -64.13 -38.83 16.03
C GLU A 429 -63.29 -38.72 14.74
N VAL A 430 -63.64 -39.50 13.71
CA VAL A 430 -62.91 -39.60 12.43
C VAL A 430 -62.72 -38.25 11.71
N PRO A 431 -63.72 -37.35 11.62
CA PRO A 431 -63.53 -36.00 11.05
C PRO A 431 -62.45 -35.20 11.79
N PHE A 432 -62.43 -35.24 13.13
CA PHE A 432 -61.43 -34.52 13.90
C PHE A 432 -60.02 -35.03 13.58
N GLU A 433 -59.84 -36.36 13.59
CA GLU A 433 -58.55 -36.95 13.24
C GLU A 433 -58.13 -36.62 11.81
N PHE A 434 -59.04 -36.75 10.85
CA PHE A 434 -58.77 -36.45 9.44
C PHE A 434 -58.32 -34.99 9.23
N LEU A 435 -59.04 -34.04 9.85
CA LEU A 435 -58.72 -32.62 9.73
C LEU A 435 -57.39 -32.28 10.42
N VAL A 436 -57.13 -32.83 11.61
CA VAL A 436 -55.86 -32.63 12.31
C VAL A 436 -54.68 -33.20 11.53
N ARG A 437 -54.80 -34.41 10.96
CA ARG A 437 -53.77 -35.01 10.10
C ARG A 437 -53.41 -34.10 8.92
N ARG A 438 -54.41 -33.49 8.28
CA ARG A 438 -54.21 -32.52 7.19
C ARG A 438 -53.45 -31.29 7.67
N GLN A 439 -53.66 -30.82 8.90
CA GLN A 439 -52.93 -29.68 9.46
C GLN A 439 -51.50 -30.02 9.85
N ILE A 440 -51.25 -31.21 10.45
CA ILE A 440 -49.90 -31.66 10.79
C ILE A 440 -49.04 -31.80 9.53
N ALA A 441 -49.60 -32.32 8.44
CA ALA A 441 -48.88 -32.47 7.17
C ALA A 441 -48.36 -31.13 6.60
N ARG A 442 -49.01 -29.99 6.90
CA ARG A 442 -48.57 -28.65 6.47
C ARG A 442 -47.27 -28.20 7.15
N LEU A 443 -46.85 -28.87 8.22
CA LEU A 443 -45.59 -28.57 8.93
C LEU A 443 -44.35 -29.12 8.21
N LEU A 444 -44.53 -29.95 7.18
CA LEU A 444 -43.42 -30.52 6.42
C LEU A 444 -42.65 -29.47 5.63
N ASP A 445 -43.32 -28.66 4.81
CA ASP A 445 -42.70 -27.62 3.98
C ASP A 445 -41.83 -26.63 4.79
N PRO A 446 -42.30 -26.02 5.90
CA PRO A 446 -41.47 -25.13 6.70
C PRO A 446 -40.29 -25.84 7.38
N SER A 447 -40.43 -27.13 7.71
CA SER A 447 -39.34 -27.95 8.27
C SER A 447 -38.27 -28.25 7.22
N CYS A 448 -38.68 -28.61 6.00
CA CYS A 448 -37.78 -28.77 4.86
C CYS A 448 -37.12 -27.43 4.49
N GLN A 449 -37.83 -26.31 4.55
CA GLN A 449 -37.25 -24.99 4.29
C GLN A 449 -36.16 -24.63 5.33
N CYS A 450 -36.38 -24.96 6.60
CA CYS A 450 -35.37 -24.78 7.64
C CYS A 450 -34.09 -25.57 7.34
N LEU A 451 -34.21 -26.82 6.87
CA LEU A 451 -33.06 -27.63 6.45
C LEU A 451 -32.26 -26.93 5.33
N HIS A 452 -32.94 -26.37 4.33
CA HIS A 452 -32.28 -25.64 3.24
C HIS A 452 -31.51 -24.42 3.74
N PHE A 453 -32.09 -23.63 4.65
CA PHE A 453 -31.38 -22.48 5.23
C PHE A 453 -30.14 -22.88 6.02
N VAL A 454 -30.19 -23.99 6.75
CA VAL A 454 -29.02 -24.52 7.47
C VAL A 454 -27.96 -25.03 6.48
N TYR A 455 -28.37 -25.74 5.42
CA TYR A 455 -27.48 -26.20 4.36
C TYR A 455 -26.76 -25.03 3.67
N ASP A 456 -27.49 -23.97 3.30
CA ASP A 456 -26.92 -22.80 2.65
C ASP A 456 -25.89 -22.09 3.53
N GLU A 457 -26.16 -21.99 4.85
CA GLU A 457 -25.19 -21.42 5.79
C GLU A 457 -23.95 -22.32 5.92
N LEU A 458 -24.07 -23.65 5.96
CA LEU A 458 -22.92 -24.56 5.97
C LEU A 458 -22.05 -24.43 4.71
N VAL A 459 -22.65 -24.25 3.54
CA VAL A 459 -21.92 -23.96 2.28
C VAL A 459 -21.26 -22.58 2.32
N LYS A 460 -21.90 -21.59 2.95
CA LYS A 460 -21.29 -20.27 3.15
C LYS A 460 -20.06 -20.35 4.06
N ILE A 461 -20.12 -21.16 5.12
CA ILE A 461 -18.99 -21.43 6.02
C ILE A 461 -17.84 -22.06 5.23
N SER A 462 -18.09 -23.11 4.45
CA SER A 462 -17.02 -23.82 3.70
C SER A 462 -16.21 -22.88 2.79
N ARG A 463 -16.88 -21.94 2.13
CA ARG A 463 -16.24 -20.95 1.25
C ARG A 463 -15.48 -19.86 2.00
N THR A 464 -15.92 -19.54 3.21
CA THR A 464 -15.29 -18.49 4.04
C THR A 464 -14.02 -18.99 4.72
N CYS A 465 -13.93 -20.30 5.01
CA CYS A 465 -12.76 -20.94 5.62
C CYS A 465 -11.54 -21.08 4.66
N GLU A 466 -11.48 -20.32 3.57
CA GLU A 466 -10.40 -20.41 2.60
C GLU A 466 -9.08 -19.90 3.21
N VAL A 467 -8.07 -20.79 3.26
CA VAL A 467 -6.74 -20.46 3.77
C VAL A 467 -5.92 -19.76 2.70
N ILE A 468 -5.11 -18.75 3.05
CA ILE A 468 -4.28 -17.97 2.09
C ILE A 468 -3.38 -18.90 1.24
N GLU A 469 -2.86 -19.97 1.83
CA GLU A 469 -2.02 -20.96 1.15
C GLU A 469 -2.75 -21.70 0.02
N LEU A 470 -4.08 -21.82 0.05
CA LEU A 470 -4.88 -22.41 -1.05
C LEU A 470 -4.88 -21.55 -2.31
N GLN A 471 -4.64 -20.23 -2.20
CA GLN A 471 -4.55 -19.36 -3.37
C GLN A 471 -3.41 -19.75 -4.31
N ARG A 472 -2.35 -20.39 -3.78
CA ARG A 472 -1.22 -20.92 -4.57
C ARG A 472 -1.61 -22.13 -5.42
N PHE A 473 -2.70 -22.83 -5.06
CA PHE A 473 -3.09 -24.10 -5.67
C PHE A 473 -4.55 -24.07 -6.16
N PRO A 474 -4.85 -23.40 -7.28
CA PRO A 474 -6.23 -23.22 -7.76
C PRO A 474 -6.98 -24.53 -8.01
N VAL A 475 -6.29 -25.57 -8.49
CA VAL A 475 -6.88 -26.89 -8.74
C VAL A 475 -7.24 -27.58 -7.42
N LEU A 476 -6.35 -27.53 -6.42
CA LEU A 476 -6.61 -28.07 -5.09
C LEU A 476 -7.77 -27.35 -4.42
N ARG A 477 -7.82 -26.02 -4.52
CA ARG A 477 -8.93 -25.20 -4.02
C ARG A 477 -10.27 -25.65 -4.61
N LYS A 478 -10.35 -25.81 -5.93
CA LYS A 478 -11.57 -26.26 -6.60
C LYS A 478 -11.97 -27.67 -6.14
N CYS A 479 -11.01 -28.58 -6.06
CA CYS A 479 -11.25 -29.95 -5.59
C CYS A 479 -11.77 -29.97 -4.13
N LEU A 480 -11.18 -29.17 -3.24
CA LEU A 480 -11.62 -29.07 -1.84
C LEU A 480 -13.07 -28.57 -1.75
N ASP A 481 -13.41 -27.50 -2.47
CA ASP A 481 -14.78 -26.95 -2.50
C ASP A 481 -15.78 -27.99 -3.03
N GLU A 482 -15.46 -28.68 -4.13
CA GLU A 482 -16.30 -29.75 -4.69
C GLU A 482 -16.55 -30.88 -3.68
N VAL A 483 -15.50 -31.36 -3.01
CA VAL A 483 -15.60 -32.44 -2.02
C VAL A 483 -16.48 -32.01 -0.84
N VAL A 484 -16.28 -30.80 -0.29
CA VAL A 484 -17.06 -30.34 0.87
C VAL A 484 -18.52 -30.09 0.49
N VAL A 485 -18.80 -29.45 -0.65
CA VAL A 485 -20.18 -29.19 -1.09
C VAL A 485 -20.91 -30.49 -1.38
N ASN A 486 -20.25 -31.49 -1.97
CA ASN A 486 -20.82 -32.82 -2.18
C ASN A 486 -21.11 -33.52 -0.87
N PHE A 487 -20.18 -33.50 0.10
CA PHE A 487 -20.40 -34.07 1.44
C PHE A 487 -21.61 -33.44 2.13
N LEU A 488 -21.74 -32.10 2.11
CA LEU A 488 -22.89 -31.40 2.70
C LEU A 488 -24.20 -31.77 1.99
N ARG A 489 -24.18 -31.89 0.66
CA ARG A 489 -25.36 -32.25 -0.14
C ARG A 489 -25.82 -33.68 0.15
N GLU A 490 -24.87 -34.61 0.28
CA GLU A 490 -25.16 -35.99 0.64
C GLU A 490 -25.71 -36.09 2.07
N GLY A 491 -25.22 -35.28 3.01
CA GLY A 491 -25.75 -35.19 4.36
C GLY A 491 -27.15 -34.60 4.47
N ALA A 492 -27.55 -33.72 3.55
CA ALA A 492 -28.89 -33.12 3.54
C ALA A 492 -30.00 -34.15 3.24
N LYS A 493 -29.74 -35.16 2.39
CA LYS A 493 -30.76 -36.15 1.99
C LYS A 493 -31.24 -37.02 3.17
N PRO A 494 -30.37 -37.64 4.00
CA PRO A 494 -30.81 -38.34 5.21
C PRO A 494 -31.53 -37.43 6.21
N ALA A 495 -31.09 -36.18 6.36
CA ALA A 495 -31.74 -35.22 7.25
C ALA A 495 -33.17 -34.90 6.79
N GLN A 496 -33.36 -34.69 5.48
CA GLN A 496 -34.69 -34.48 4.90
C GLN A 496 -35.60 -35.69 5.15
N ARG A 497 -35.12 -36.91 4.89
CA ARG A 497 -35.90 -38.14 5.18
C ARG A 497 -36.28 -38.25 6.65
N MET A 498 -35.38 -37.87 7.56
CA MET A 498 -35.69 -37.88 8.99
C MET A 498 -36.79 -36.88 9.34
N ILE A 499 -36.78 -35.69 8.72
CA ILE A 499 -37.84 -34.68 8.87
C ILE A 499 -39.17 -35.23 8.34
N GLU A 500 -39.18 -35.82 7.15
CA GLU A 500 -40.35 -36.48 6.54
C GLU A 500 -40.91 -37.55 7.48
N ASN A 501 -40.07 -38.46 7.96
CA ASN A 501 -40.46 -39.51 8.91
C ASN A 501 -41.04 -38.94 10.21
N LEU A 502 -40.47 -37.85 10.76
CA LEU A 502 -40.98 -37.23 11.99
C LEU A 502 -42.40 -36.69 11.80
N ILE A 503 -42.67 -36.04 10.65
CA ILE A 503 -44.02 -35.55 10.35
C ILE A 503 -44.98 -36.71 10.08
N GLU A 504 -44.55 -37.75 9.35
CA GLU A 504 -45.36 -38.94 9.10
C GLU A 504 -45.77 -39.65 10.40
N MET A 505 -44.86 -39.75 11.38
CA MET A 505 -45.17 -40.31 12.69
C MET A 505 -46.25 -39.50 13.44
N GLU A 506 -46.16 -38.17 13.41
CA GLU A 506 -47.16 -37.29 14.03
C GLU A 506 -48.52 -37.35 13.30
N VAL A 507 -48.50 -37.59 11.98
CA VAL A 507 -49.72 -37.80 11.17
C VAL A 507 -50.33 -39.17 11.45
N ASP A 508 -49.55 -40.21 11.74
CA ASP A 508 -50.04 -41.59 11.87
C ASP A 508 -50.93 -41.81 13.10
N TYR A 509 -50.57 -41.23 14.24
CA TYR A 509 -51.28 -41.43 15.52
C TYR A 509 -51.55 -40.12 16.26
N ILE A 510 -52.84 -39.79 16.45
CA ILE A 510 -53.27 -38.64 17.25
C ILE A 510 -53.54 -39.06 18.68
N ASN A 511 -52.67 -38.63 19.60
CA ASN A 511 -52.82 -38.93 21.02
C ASN A 511 -53.85 -38.02 21.71
N THR A 512 -55.14 -38.41 21.67
CA THR A 512 -56.22 -37.72 22.39
C THR A 512 -56.15 -37.87 23.92
N SER A 513 -55.26 -38.73 24.44
CA SER A 513 -54.97 -38.87 25.88
C SER A 513 -53.86 -37.95 26.36
N HIS A 514 -53.32 -37.08 25.49
CA HIS A 514 -52.23 -36.18 25.85
C HIS A 514 -52.66 -35.21 27.00
N PRO A 515 -51.81 -34.97 28.03
CA PRO A 515 -52.20 -34.16 29.20
C PRO A 515 -52.64 -32.72 28.89
N ARG A 516 -52.20 -32.16 27.77
CA ARG A 516 -52.60 -30.81 27.31
C ARG A 516 -53.83 -30.81 26.39
N PHE A 517 -54.37 -31.97 26.02
CA PHE A 517 -55.59 -32.04 25.22
C PHE A 517 -56.82 -31.87 26.13
N ILE A 518 -57.60 -30.81 25.88
CA ILE A 518 -58.75 -30.45 26.73
C ILE A 518 -59.91 -31.45 26.67
N GLY A 519 -59.98 -32.25 25.60
CA GLY A 519 -61.04 -33.22 25.35
C GLY A 519 -62.36 -32.59 24.88
N GLY A 520 -63.22 -33.39 24.25
CA GLY A 520 -64.46 -32.90 23.62
C GLY A 520 -65.48 -32.29 24.58
N LYS A 521 -65.59 -32.79 25.82
CA LYS A 521 -66.54 -32.27 26.82
C LYS A 521 -66.22 -30.83 27.24
N LYS A 522 -64.96 -30.58 27.65
CA LYS A 522 -64.51 -29.23 28.03
C LYS A 522 -64.48 -28.28 26.82
N ALA A 523 -64.12 -28.77 25.64
CA ALA A 523 -64.15 -27.97 24.41
C ALA A 523 -65.58 -27.50 24.07
N SER A 524 -66.58 -28.39 24.20
CA SER A 524 -67.99 -28.06 23.97
C SER A 524 -68.53 -27.07 25.01
N GLU A 525 -68.16 -27.23 26.30
CA GLU A 525 -68.50 -26.28 27.36
C GLU A 525 -67.93 -24.88 27.07
N LEU A 526 -66.68 -24.80 26.62
CA LEU A 526 -66.03 -23.54 26.23
C LEU A 526 -66.68 -22.90 25.00
N ALA A 527 -67.01 -23.70 23.98
CA ALA A 527 -67.68 -23.21 22.77
C ALA A 527 -69.10 -22.67 23.07
N MET A 528 -69.87 -23.36 23.92
CA MET A 528 -71.19 -22.88 24.37
C MET A 528 -71.09 -21.60 25.20
N GLN A 529 -70.03 -21.44 26.00
CA GLN A 529 -69.78 -20.19 26.73
C GLN A 529 -69.45 -19.03 25.78
N GLN A 530 -68.65 -19.27 24.74
CA GLN A 530 -68.32 -18.26 23.73
C GLN A 530 -69.53 -17.85 22.88
N LEU A 531 -70.39 -18.80 22.48
CA LEU A 531 -71.64 -18.52 21.76
C LEU A 531 -72.62 -17.68 22.61
N LYS A 532 -72.74 -18.00 23.91
CA LYS A 532 -73.55 -17.20 24.85
C LYS A 532 -73.00 -15.80 25.04
N ALA A 533 -71.67 -15.63 25.07
CA ALA A 533 -71.03 -14.33 25.17
C ALA A 533 -71.23 -13.46 23.91
N GLN A 534 -71.33 -14.08 22.72
CA GLN A 534 -71.65 -13.38 21.47
C GLN A 534 -73.14 -13.01 21.35
N GLN A 535 -74.05 -13.82 21.91
CA GLN A 535 -75.50 -13.56 21.89
C GLN A 535 -75.98 -12.55 22.95
N GLY A 536 -75.17 -12.24 23.97
CA GLY A 536 -75.51 -11.29 25.04
C GLY A 536 -75.38 -9.79 24.68
N VAL A 537 -75.09 -9.44 23.43
CA VAL A 537 -74.88 -8.04 22.98
C VAL A 537 -76.09 -7.45 22.22
N THR A 538 -77.10 -8.26 21.91
CA THR A 538 -78.31 -7.83 21.18
C THR A 538 -79.54 -8.16 22.00
N ASP A 539 -79.90 -7.27 22.94
CA ASP A 539 -81.29 -6.93 23.32
C ASP A 539 -81.28 -6.25 24.71
N VAL A 540 -81.16 -4.92 24.73
CA VAL A 540 -82.11 -3.95 25.33
C VAL A 540 -81.70 -2.56 24.85
N GLU A 541 -82.35 -2.03 23.81
CA GLU A 541 -82.33 -0.60 23.48
C GLU A 541 -83.39 0.15 24.28
N GLY A 542 -82.94 1.11 25.09
CA GLY A 542 -83.72 2.17 25.70
C GLY A 542 -82.82 3.40 25.89
N GLN A 543 -82.90 4.32 24.92
CA GLN A 543 -82.16 5.59 24.82
C GLN A 543 -82.28 6.42 26.12
N THR A 544 -81.24 7.06 26.67
CA THR A 544 -80.53 8.24 26.11
C THR A 544 -79.07 8.43 26.59
N SER A 545 -78.19 8.74 25.62
CA SER A 545 -76.93 9.53 25.63
C SER A 545 -75.62 9.04 26.27
N ARG A 546 -74.71 8.55 25.38
CA ARG A 546 -73.28 8.91 25.12
C ARG A 546 -72.33 9.14 26.33
N THR A 547 -71.10 8.60 26.41
CA THR A 547 -70.16 8.04 25.42
C THR A 547 -69.07 7.19 26.10
N VAL A 548 -68.50 6.28 25.31
CA VAL A 548 -67.66 5.11 25.62
C VAL A 548 -66.15 5.41 25.58
N GLN A 549 -65.33 4.72 26.39
CA GLN A 549 -64.16 3.96 25.89
C GLN A 549 -63.61 2.95 26.92
N ALA A 550 -63.44 1.71 26.42
CA ALA A 550 -63.20 0.48 27.15
C ALA A 550 -61.70 0.17 27.36
N LYS A 551 -61.41 -0.49 28.49
CA LYS A 551 -60.13 -1.15 28.80
C LYS A 551 -60.33 -2.66 28.85
N THR A 552 -59.56 -3.39 28.05
CA THR A 552 -59.44 -4.85 28.09
C THR A 552 -58.36 -5.24 29.11
N VAL A 553 -58.67 -6.19 29.99
CA VAL A 553 -57.77 -6.73 31.02
C VAL A 553 -57.14 -8.03 30.50
N LEU A 554 -55.81 -8.04 30.42
CA LEU A 554 -54.93 -9.21 30.30
C LEU A 554 -54.81 -9.91 31.66
N ASN A 555 -54.76 -11.25 31.65
CA ASN A 555 -54.09 -12.11 32.64
C ASN A 555 -53.98 -13.51 32.00
N GLY A 556 -52.85 -14.20 31.94
CA GLY A 556 -51.49 -13.93 32.38
C GLY A 556 -50.53 -14.98 31.79
N ILE A 557 -49.32 -14.56 31.45
CA ILE A 557 -48.18 -15.38 31.06
C ILE A 557 -46.96 -14.85 31.82
N LEU A 558 -46.28 -15.69 32.58
CA LEU A 558 -44.88 -15.55 33.02
C LEU A 558 -44.35 -16.95 33.41
N PRO A 559 -43.02 -17.22 33.46
CA PRO A 559 -41.93 -16.65 32.65
C PRO A 559 -40.85 -17.69 32.26
N TYR A 560 -40.16 -17.50 31.13
CA TYR A 560 -38.73 -17.84 30.98
C TYR A 560 -38.10 -16.91 29.93
N GLN A 561 -37.66 -15.74 30.38
CA GLN A 561 -36.77 -14.86 29.63
C GLN A 561 -35.80 -14.25 30.63
N VAL A 562 -34.55 -14.75 30.64
CA VAL A 562 -33.41 -14.07 31.27
C VAL A 562 -32.25 -14.16 30.28
N CYS A 563 -31.53 -13.04 30.17
CA CYS A 563 -30.34 -12.79 29.35
C CYS A 563 -30.54 -12.47 27.86
N LEU A 564 -31.01 -11.25 27.56
CA LEU A 564 -30.46 -10.46 26.44
C LEU A 564 -30.80 -8.95 26.48
N SER A 565 -30.72 -8.32 27.66
CA SER A 565 -30.89 -6.87 27.80
C SER A 565 -29.73 -6.26 28.57
N PHE A 566 -28.54 -6.18 27.95
CA PHE A 566 -27.44 -5.35 28.46
C PHE A 566 -26.51 -4.74 27.41
N LEU A 567 -26.89 -4.73 26.12
CA LEU A 567 -25.96 -4.26 25.07
C LEU A 567 -26.55 -3.40 23.95
N VAL A 568 -27.80 -2.92 24.07
CA VAL A 568 -28.43 -2.10 23.01
C VAL A 568 -28.71 -0.65 23.42
N ASP A 569 -28.58 -0.26 24.69
CA ASP A 569 -28.95 1.10 25.14
C ASP A 569 -27.83 2.16 25.14
N ASN A 570 -26.64 1.89 24.58
CA ASN A 570 -25.54 2.88 24.57
C ASN A 570 -25.12 3.39 23.18
N ILE A 571 -25.86 3.12 22.12
CA ILE A 571 -25.58 3.67 20.80
C ILE A 571 -26.89 4.17 20.18
N THR A 572 -27.41 5.31 20.65
CA THR A 572 -28.25 6.27 19.89
C THR A 572 -28.85 7.37 20.78
N ARG A 573 -28.03 8.24 21.38
CA ARG A 573 -28.42 9.64 21.66
C ARG A 573 -27.22 10.56 21.53
N GLY A 574 -27.19 11.33 20.44
CA GLY A 574 -26.17 12.34 20.17
C GLY A 574 -26.64 13.76 20.52
N LYS A 575 -25.67 14.55 20.99
CA LYS A 575 -25.46 16.02 20.95
C LYS A 575 -25.50 16.73 22.30
N PRO A 576 -24.49 17.61 22.53
CA PRO A 576 -24.81 19.03 22.65
C PRO A 576 -23.84 19.97 21.89
N GLY A 577 -24.28 21.20 21.66
CA GLY A 577 -23.57 22.26 20.95
C GLY A 577 -22.59 23.08 21.81
N SER A 578 -21.75 23.86 21.10
CA SER A 578 -20.81 24.91 21.56
C SER A 578 -21.53 26.07 22.30
N PRO A 579 -20.87 26.97 23.10
CA PRO A 579 -19.62 27.67 22.75
C PRO A 579 -18.64 28.16 23.86
N ASN A 580 -17.41 28.48 23.40
CA ASN A 580 -16.49 29.59 23.77
C ASN A 580 -15.88 29.84 25.18
N LYS A 581 -14.54 30.03 25.11
CA LYS A 581 -13.68 31.10 25.70
C LYS A 581 -13.02 30.95 27.10
N LYS A 582 -11.68 31.15 27.04
CA LYS A 582 -10.74 31.83 27.98
C LYS A 582 -10.22 31.01 29.17
N ARG A 583 -8.88 30.85 29.25
CA ARG A 583 -7.91 31.43 30.25
C ARG A 583 -8.10 30.84 31.65
N GLU A 584 -7.10 30.50 32.47
CA GLU A 584 -5.71 30.91 32.64
C GLU A 584 -5.06 29.91 33.64
N GLU A 585 -3.73 29.83 33.62
CA GLU A 585 -2.79 29.72 34.75
C GLU A 585 -2.69 28.54 35.77
N ARG A 586 -1.44 28.05 35.86
CA ARG A 586 -0.56 27.81 37.05
C ARG A 586 -0.95 26.68 38.03
N GLN A 587 -0.17 25.60 38.18
CA GLN A 587 1.22 25.44 38.70
C GLN A 587 1.33 25.57 40.24
N LYS A 588 2.06 24.59 40.83
CA LYS A 588 2.61 24.47 42.21
C LYS A 588 1.66 23.89 43.27
N ASP A 589 2.10 23.16 44.31
CA ASP A 589 3.36 22.53 44.71
C ASP A 589 3.05 21.66 45.95
N GLY A 590 3.81 20.57 46.13
CA GLY A 590 4.17 20.02 47.46
C GLY A 590 3.09 19.28 48.28
N ARG A 591 3.42 18.39 49.22
CA ARG A 591 4.68 17.81 49.68
C ARG A 591 4.32 16.70 50.71
N VAL A 592 4.93 15.51 50.56
CA VAL A 592 5.44 14.58 51.60
C VAL A 592 4.48 13.95 52.62
N GLU A 593 4.46 12.61 52.64
CA GLU A 593 4.90 11.68 53.71
C GLU A 593 4.58 10.24 53.22
N ASN A 594 5.13 9.10 53.66
CA ASN A 594 6.44 8.66 54.15
C ASN A 594 6.32 7.12 54.31
N ARG A 595 7.17 6.35 53.62
CA ARG A 595 7.73 5.01 53.97
C ARG A 595 6.90 3.96 54.76
N LYS A 596 6.85 2.74 54.18
CA LYS A 596 7.38 1.42 54.64
C LYS A 596 6.48 0.32 54.05
N GLY A 597 6.91 -0.81 53.50
CA GLY A 597 8.21 -1.43 53.30
C GLY A 597 7.93 -2.77 52.58
N ARG A 598 8.60 -3.00 51.45
CA ARG A 598 8.63 -4.29 50.72
C ARG A 598 9.46 -5.30 51.50
N LYS A 599 9.11 -6.59 51.40
CA LYS A 599 10.01 -7.67 50.94
C LYS A 599 9.23 -8.99 50.74
N THR A 600 9.35 -9.52 49.51
CA THR A 600 9.30 -10.93 49.06
C THR A 600 10.16 -11.85 49.97
N PRO A 601 10.10 -13.21 49.94
CA PRO A 601 9.94 -14.04 48.72
C PRO A 601 9.35 -15.48 48.90
N GLN A 602 9.45 -16.24 47.79
CA GLN A 602 9.77 -17.68 47.70
C GLN A 602 8.64 -18.75 47.57
N ASN A 603 8.73 -19.41 46.40
CA ASN A 603 8.38 -20.80 46.10
C ASN A 603 8.71 -21.79 47.23
N HIS A 604 7.81 -22.73 47.51
CA HIS A 604 8.16 -24.13 47.78
C HIS A 604 7.03 -25.12 47.45
N ARG A 605 7.45 -26.23 46.82
CA ARG A 605 6.70 -27.48 46.60
C ARG A 605 6.16 -28.05 47.92
N ARG A 606 4.95 -28.61 47.92
CA ARG A 606 4.68 -30.00 48.35
C ARG A 606 3.22 -30.44 48.11
N LYS A 607 3.14 -31.70 47.68
CA LYS A 607 2.05 -32.68 47.54
C LYS A 607 0.79 -32.50 48.43
N ALA A 608 -0.38 -32.77 47.85
CA ALA A 608 -1.43 -33.59 48.47
C ALA A 608 -2.42 -34.18 47.44
N PHE A 609 -2.76 -35.44 47.64
CA PHE A 609 -3.69 -36.31 46.89
C PHE A 609 -5.18 -35.98 47.16
N LYS A 610 -6.05 -36.15 46.16
CA LYS A 610 -7.31 -36.95 46.16
C LYS A 610 -8.07 -36.75 44.83
N LYS A 611 -8.13 -37.79 43.99
CA LYS A 611 -9.31 -38.64 43.69
C LYS A 611 -10.52 -37.87 43.12
N SER A 612 -10.74 -38.00 41.82
CA SER A 612 -12.06 -38.18 41.20
C SER A 612 -11.90 -38.96 39.90
N GLU A 613 -12.87 -39.83 39.65
CA GLU A 613 -12.85 -40.97 38.75
C GLU A 613 -12.86 -40.57 37.26
N VAL A 614 -12.02 -41.24 36.47
CA VAL A 614 -12.06 -41.20 35.00
C VAL A 614 -12.70 -42.49 34.53
N LEU A 615 -13.88 -42.39 33.93
CA LEU A 615 -14.51 -43.44 33.13
C LEU A 615 -13.74 -43.55 31.80
N THR A 616 -12.76 -44.45 31.74
CA THR A 616 -12.16 -44.93 30.48
C THR A 616 -13.09 -45.96 29.85
N TYR A 617 -13.70 -45.61 28.72
CA TYR A 617 -14.27 -46.61 27.81
C TYR A 617 -13.13 -47.32 27.08
N SER A 618 -13.06 -48.63 27.29
CA SER A 618 -12.20 -49.59 26.58
C SER A 618 -12.63 -49.69 25.12
N LEU A 619 -11.74 -49.32 24.19
CA LEU A 619 -11.84 -49.69 22.78
C LEU A 619 -11.20 -51.07 22.62
N GLY A 620 -12.02 -52.06 22.27
CA GLY A 620 -11.57 -53.40 21.91
C GLY A 620 -10.82 -53.44 20.57
N PRO A 621 -10.08 -54.53 20.29
CA PRO A 621 -9.20 -54.63 19.14
C PRO A 621 -9.98 -54.81 17.83
N ILE A 622 -9.54 -54.08 16.80
CA ILE A 622 -10.03 -54.21 15.42
C ILE A 622 -9.27 -55.37 14.75
N SER A 623 -10.02 -56.36 14.26
CA SER A 623 -9.49 -57.47 13.44
C SER A 623 -9.15 -56.99 12.02
N PRO A 624 -8.11 -57.54 11.37
CA PRO A 624 -7.69 -57.15 10.03
C PRO A 624 -8.25 -58.09 8.97
N GLU A 625 -9.34 -57.70 8.30
CA GLU A 625 -9.78 -58.33 7.05
C GLU A 625 -10.40 -57.25 6.14
N LEU A 626 -9.60 -56.75 5.19
CA LEU A 626 -9.95 -56.39 3.80
C LEU A 626 -8.91 -55.38 3.26
N LEU A 627 -8.14 -55.91 2.30
CA LEU A 627 -7.28 -55.30 1.27
C LEU A 627 -7.20 -53.78 1.16
#